data_AF-A0A933ZS66-F1
#
_entry.id   AF-A0A933ZS66-F1
#
_cell.length_a   1.000
_cell.length_b   1.000
_cell.length_c   1.000
_cell.angle_alpha   90.00
_cell.angle_beta   90.00
_cell.angle_gamma   90.00
#
_symmetry.space_group_name_H-M   'P 1'
#
loop_
_entity.id
_entity.type
_entity.pdbx_description
1 polymer ?
#
loop_
_entity_poly.entity_id
_entity_poly.type
_entity_poly.pdbx_seq_one_letter_code
_entity_poly.pdbx_strand_id
1 'polypeptide(L)'
;MARTGWSVDGQRLELAAGLPAGKLRILGGGEIKLKAKGDFPVQLGARTLTLRRSQRFMGVRNELVTASDEVIPPTPRHVEQIKAPAQSRCAQHSEVSAAVTCARCGAFACSACSVDGTHCAACLKRILDEANQHAAALAFASPIVVFGVLGGLLGALVAAPAGLAAVAIAKRTERKAIKVGAAVGLYGLATLLYVVLFALIRSGGGDG
;
A
#
# COMPACT_ATOMS: atom_id res chain seq x y z
N MET A 1 9.01 -8.32 3.96
CA MET A 1 8.74 -6.94 3.50
C MET A 1 8.81 -6.92 1.98
N ALA A 2 7.75 -6.49 1.30
CA ALA A 2 7.79 -6.34 -0.16
C ALA A 2 8.82 -5.27 -0.53
N ARG A 3 9.75 -5.60 -1.43
CA ARG A 3 10.70 -4.61 -1.96
C ARG A 3 9.98 -3.76 -3.00
N THR A 4 9.89 -2.46 -2.78
CA THR A 4 9.41 -1.53 -3.80
C THR A 4 10.46 -1.44 -4.90
N GLY A 5 10.05 -1.71 -6.13
CA GLY A 5 10.91 -1.61 -7.30
C GLY A 5 10.14 -1.18 -8.53
N TRP A 6 10.87 -0.69 -9.53
CA TRP A 6 10.36 -0.25 -10.81
C TRP A 6 11.15 -0.90 -11.92
N SER A 7 10.48 -1.17 -13.04
CA SER A 7 11.09 -1.67 -14.26
C SER A 7 10.81 -0.64 -15.34
N VAL A 8 11.85 0.04 -15.82
CA VAL A 8 11.72 1.06 -16.88
C VAL A 8 12.85 0.83 -17.86
N ASP A 9 12.54 0.78 -19.16
CA ASP A 9 13.54 0.64 -20.21
C ASP A 9 14.45 -0.60 -20.07
N GLY A 10 13.87 -1.70 -19.58
CA GLY A 10 14.60 -2.96 -19.35
C GLY A 10 15.61 -2.87 -18.19
N GLN A 11 15.63 -1.77 -17.44
CA GLN A 11 16.41 -1.62 -16.22
C GLN A 11 15.51 -1.71 -15.00
N ARG A 12 16.03 -2.33 -13.93
CA ARG A 12 15.32 -2.44 -12.67
C ARG A 12 15.91 -1.51 -11.62
N LEU A 13 15.05 -0.72 -11.03
CA LEU A 13 15.30 0.14 -9.89
C LEU A 13 14.73 -0.53 -8.65
N GLU A 14 15.55 -0.82 -7.64
CA GLU A 14 15.08 -1.37 -6.37
C GLU A 14 15.44 -0.46 -5.20
N LEU A 15 14.47 -0.24 -4.30
CA LEU A 15 14.76 0.33 -3.00
C LEU A 15 15.29 -0.77 -2.07
N ALA A 16 16.58 -0.71 -1.79
CA ALA A 16 17.19 -1.52 -0.75
C ALA A 16 16.84 -0.92 0.62
N ALA A 17 16.29 -1.77 1.50
CA ALA A 17 16.01 -1.40 2.87
C ALA A 17 17.31 -1.02 3.60
N GLY A 18 17.32 0.14 4.26
CA GLY A 18 18.43 0.64 5.07
C GLY A 18 17.92 1.76 5.97
N LEU A 19 18.17 1.65 7.27
CA LEU A 19 17.90 2.70 8.26
C LEU A 19 19.07 3.69 8.29
N PRO A 20 18.84 5.01 8.46
CA PRO A 20 17.62 5.80 8.23
C PRO A 20 17.47 6.29 6.78
N ALA A 21 18.52 6.09 5.98
CA ALA A 21 18.66 6.47 4.58
C ALA A 21 18.63 5.20 3.73
N GLY A 22 17.52 4.99 3.02
CA GLY A 22 17.41 3.90 2.05
C GLY A 22 18.45 4.05 0.93
N LYS A 23 18.79 2.95 0.27
CA LYS A 23 19.67 2.95 -0.91
C LYS A 23 18.83 2.61 -2.14
N LEU A 24 19.01 3.37 -3.21
CA LEU A 24 18.44 3.05 -4.51
C LEU A 24 19.46 2.26 -5.31
N ARG A 25 19.13 1.03 -5.68
CA ARG A 25 19.97 0.19 -6.52
C ARG A 25 19.41 0.17 -7.93
N ILE A 26 20.25 0.52 -8.89
CA ILE A 26 19.97 0.32 -10.31
C ILE A 26 20.68 -0.97 -10.69
N LEU A 27 19.97 -2.01 -11.12
CA LEU A 27 20.60 -3.24 -11.60
C LEU A 27 21.52 -2.90 -12.79
N GLY A 28 22.84 -3.06 -12.57
CA GLY A 28 23.88 -2.70 -13.54
C GLY A 28 24.31 -1.22 -13.56
N GLY A 29 23.64 -0.33 -12.80
CA GLY A 29 23.86 1.13 -12.86
C GLY A 29 24.39 1.79 -11.57
N GLY A 30 24.72 1.00 -10.55
CA GLY A 30 25.29 1.49 -9.28
C GLY A 30 24.26 1.72 -8.17
N GLU A 31 24.69 2.36 -7.08
CA GLU A 31 23.88 2.61 -5.87
C GLU A 31 23.85 4.10 -5.52
N ILE A 32 22.65 4.65 -5.34
CA ILE A 32 22.42 6.04 -4.94
C ILE A 32 21.97 6.06 -3.48
N LYS A 33 22.69 6.79 -2.62
CA LYS A 33 22.28 7.01 -1.23
C LYS A 33 21.14 8.03 -1.20
N LEU A 34 20.00 7.65 -0.64
CA LEU A 34 18.84 8.52 -0.56
C LEU A 34 18.74 9.17 0.82
N LYS A 35 18.40 10.46 0.86
CA LYS A 35 18.00 11.14 2.10
C LYS A 35 16.56 10.73 2.47
N ALA A 36 16.11 11.12 3.67
CA ALA A 36 14.76 10.80 4.15
C ALA A 36 13.64 11.40 3.28
N LYS A 37 13.87 12.59 2.71
CA LYS A 37 12.98 13.32 1.81
C LYS A 37 13.77 14.02 0.70
N GLY A 38 13.11 14.30 -0.42
CA GLY A 38 13.66 15.05 -1.55
C GLY A 38 13.40 14.39 -2.88
N ASP A 39 13.86 15.07 -3.93
CA ASP A 39 13.78 14.62 -5.32
C ASP A 39 15.17 14.18 -5.77
N PHE A 40 15.26 12.95 -6.26
CA PHE A 40 16.52 12.34 -6.66
C PHE A 40 16.45 12.02 -8.16
N PRO A 41 17.19 12.72 -9.02
CA PRO A 41 17.23 12.39 -10.44
C PRO A 41 17.87 11.01 -10.62
N VAL A 42 17.26 10.19 -11.47
CA VAL A 42 17.70 8.85 -11.81
C VAL A 42 17.70 8.71 -13.32
N GLN A 43 18.85 8.36 -13.88
CA GLN A 43 18.97 8.04 -15.30
C GLN A 43 18.69 6.55 -15.49
N LEU A 44 17.65 6.21 -16.26
CA LEU A 44 17.33 4.83 -16.65
C LEU A 44 17.32 4.74 -18.19
N GLY A 45 18.34 4.11 -18.75
CA GLY A 45 18.57 4.11 -20.20
C GLY A 45 18.66 5.54 -20.75
N ALA A 46 17.80 5.86 -21.72
CA ALA A 46 17.74 7.18 -22.34
C ALA A 46 16.84 8.18 -21.57
N ARG A 47 16.10 7.72 -20.54
CA ARG A 47 15.15 8.56 -19.81
C ARG A 47 15.76 9.11 -18.53
N THR A 48 15.50 10.39 -18.27
CA THR A 48 15.74 11.01 -16.97
C THR A 48 14.43 10.99 -16.19
N LEU A 49 14.43 10.30 -15.07
CA LEU A 49 13.31 10.19 -14.14
C LEU A 49 13.68 10.84 -12.82
N THR A 50 12.70 11.10 -11.97
CA THR A 50 12.93 11.61 -10.62
C THR A 50 12.27 10.69 -9.61
N LEU A 51 13.06 10.16 -8.68
CA LEU A 51 12.52 9.50 -7.49
C LEU A 51 12.15 10.58 -6.48
N ARG A 52 10.86 10.86 -6.33
CA ARG A 52 10.30 11.76 -5.32
C ARG A 52 10.06 10.99 -4.03
N ARG A 53 10.69 11.45 -2.95
CA ARG A 53 10.58 10.85 -1.62
C ARG A 53 9.94 11.83 -0.65
N SER A 54 8.74 11.51 -0.18
CA SER A 54 7.99 12.32 0.78
C SER A 54 7.81 11.60 2.12
N GLN A 55 7.93 12.34 3.21
CA GLN A 55 7.70 11.83 4.56
C GLN A 55 6.23 12.03 4.91
N ARG A 56 5.53 10.94 5.22
CA ARG A 56 4.15 10.94 5.70
C ARG A 56 4.08 10.41 7.13
N PHE A 57 2.94 10.62 7.78
CA PHE A 57 2.69 10.13 9.14
C PHE A 57 2.99 8.62 9.29
N MET A 58 2.64 7.82 8.28
CA MET A 58 2.87 6.36 8.27
C MET A 58 4.17 5.92 7.57
N GLY A 59 5.17 6.80 7.48
CA GLY A 59 6.49 6.49 6.93
C GLY A 59 6.77 7.18 5.60
N VAL A 60 7.71 6.61 4.84
CA VAL A 60 8.24 7.23 3.62
C VAL A 60 7.45 6.74 2.40
N ARG A 61 6.91 7.67 1.63
CA ARG A 61 6.34 7.41 0.30
C ARG A 61 7.39 7.68 -0.76
N ASN A 62 7.58 6.72 -1.66
CA ASN A 62 8.51 6.84 -2.78
C ASN A 62 7.70 6.75 -4.09
N GLU A 63 7.89 7.72 -4.96
CA GLU A 63 7.22 7.82 -6.25
C GLU A 63 8.28 8.03 -7.31
N LEU A 64 8.21 7.29 -8.41
CA LEU A 64 9.06 7.53 -9.56
C LEU A 64 8.25 8.34 -10.56
N VAL A 65 8.68 9.56 -10.86
CA VAL A 65 7.97 10.47 -11.77
C VAL A 65 8.78 10.73 -13.03
N THR A 66 8.08 10.91 -14.15
CA THR A 66 8.67 11.35 -15.42
C THR A 66 8.96 12.86 -15.38
N ALA A 67 9.63 13.38 -16.42
CA ALA A 67 9.83 14.83 -16.58
C ALA A 67 8.52 15.62 -16.71
N SER A 68 7.41 14.97 -17.10
CA SER A 68 6.07 15.55 -17.17
C SER A 68 5.26 15.36 -15.88
N ASP A 69 5.91 15.01 -14.77
CA ASP A 69 5.31 14.73 -13.45
C ASP A 69 4.30 13.56 -13.45
N GLU A 70 4.39 12.65 -14.43
CA GLU A 70 3.56 11.45 -14.47
C GLU A 70 4.16 10.35 -13.58
N VAL A 71 3.34 9.77 -12.70
CA VAL A 71 3.78 8.75 -11.74
C VAL A 71 3.86 7.38 -12.40
N ILE A 72 5.05 6.77 -12.35
CA ILE A 72 5.29 5.39 -12.78
C ILE A 72 5.00 4.45 -11.59
N PRO A 73 4.04 3.52 -11.73
CA PRO A 73 3.70 2.60 -10.66
C PRO A 73 4.84 1.61 -10.38
N PRO A 74 5.02 1.18 -9.12
CA PRO A 74 5.99 0.14 -8.78
C PRO A 74 5.57 -1.20 -9.39
N THR A 75 6.54 -1.95 -9.91
CA THR A 75 6.34 -3.26 -10.52
C THR A 75 6.97 -4.34 -9.65
N PRO A 76 6.23 -5.36 -9.18
CA PRO A 76 6.78 -6.39 -8.30
C PRO A 76 7.87 -7.21 -8.99
N ARG A 77 7.71 -7.48 -10.29
CA ARG A 77 8.65 -8.26 -11.11
C ARG A 77 9.34 -7.38 -12.15
N HIS A 78 10.56 -7.76 -12.50
CA HIS A 78 11.28 -7.13 -13.58
C HIS A 78 10.56 -7.53 -14.86
N VAL A 79 10.20 -6.54 -15.66
CA VAL A 79 9.58 -6.79 -16.95
C VAL A 79 10.63 -6.43 -17.99
N GLU A 80 11.11 -7.46 -18.67
CA GLU A 80 11.99 -7.29 -19.82
C GLU A 80 11.21 -6.63 -20.95
N GLN A 81 11.80 -5.62 -21.58
CA GLN A 81 11.19 -4.98 -22.72
C GLN A 81 11.31 -5.86 -23.95
N ILE A 82 10.16 -6.14 -24.58
CA ILE A 82 10.12 -6.75 -25.89
C ILE A 82 10.19 -5.61 -26.92
N LYS A 83 11.35 -5.47 -27.56
CA LYS A 83 11.52 -4.49 -28.64
C LYS A 83 10.57 -4.82 -29.80
N ALA A 84 9.96 -3.78 -30.37
CA ALA A 84 9.14 -3.96 -31.57
C ALA A 84 10.04 -4.36 -32.77
N PRO A 85 9.57 -5.24 -33.67
CA PRO A 85 10.28 -5.52 -34.92
C PRO A 85 10.53 -4.23 -35.72
N ALA A 86 11.62 -4.19 -36.49
CA ALA A 86 11.92 -3.05 -37.36
C ALA A 86 10.71 -2.74 -38.27
N GLN A 87 10.49 -1.46 -38.56
CA GLN A 87 9.37 -0.95 -39.39
C GLN A 87 7.96 -1.09 -38.79
N SER A 88 7.80 -1.65 -37.59
CA SER A 88 6.51 -1.68 -36.90
C SER A 88 6.02 -0.25 -36.60
N ARG A 89 4.70 -0.03 -36.70
CA ARG A 89 4.06 1.27 -36.44
C ARG A 89 3.28 1.25 -35.14
N CYS A 90 3.19 2.39 -34.46
CA CYS A 90 2.40 2.50 -33.24
C CYS A 90 0.91 2.31 -33.55
N ALA A 91 0.22 1.49 -32.77
CA ALA A 91 -1.21 1.24 -32.92
C ALA A 91 -2.07 2.50 -32.78
N GLN A 92 -1.57 3.53 -32.07
CA GLN A 92 -2.28 4.80 -31.87
C GLN A 92 -1.79 5.91 -32.82
N HIS A 93 -0.57 5.81 -33.34
CA HIS A 93 0.05 6.81 -34.23
C HIS A 93 0.69 6.09 -35.41
N SER A 94 -0.04 5.94 -36.51
CA SER A 94 0.36 5.12 -37.66
C SER A 94 1.64 5.61 -38.34
N GLU A 95 1.91 6.89 -38.20
CA GLU A 95 3.02 7.66 -38.74
C GLU A 95 4.30 7.54 -37.89
N VAL A 96 4.21 7.06 -36.63
CA VAL A 96 5.35 6.94 -35.71
C VAL A 96 5.83 5.49 -35.62
N SER A 97 7.14 5.27 -35.71
CA SER A 97 7.74 3.95 -35.50
C SER A 97 7.50 3.47 -34.07
N ALA A 98 7.12 2.21 -33.92
CA ALA A 98 6.98 1.59 -32.61
C ALA A 98 8.34 1.31 -31.99
N ALA A 99 8.44 1.50 -30.68
CA ALA A 99 9.63 1.19 -29.90
C ALA A 99 9.50 -0.17 -29.19
N VAL A 100 8.29 -0.49 -28.73
CA VAL A 100 8.02 -1.65 -27.87
C VAL A 100 6.77 -2.41 -28.30
N THR A 101 6.75 -3.71 -28.01
CA THR A 101 5.60 -4.60 -28.13
C THR A 101 4.96 -4.74 -26.74
N CYS A 102 3.66 -4.44 -26.62
CA CYS A 102 2.97 -4.49 -25.34
C CYS A 102 2.94 -5.91 -24.78
N ALA A 103 3.44 -6.09 -23.55
CA ALA A 103 3.50 -7.40 -22.90
C ALA A 103 2.13 -8.04 -22.60
N ARG A 104 1.05 -7.23 -22.54
CA ARG A 104 -0.31 -7.72 -22.24
C ARG A 104 -1.09 -8.11 -23.49
N CYS A 105 -1.10 -7.28 -24.53
CA CYS A 105 -1.95 -7.49 -25.71
C CYS A 105 -1.17 -7.66 -27.02
N GLY A 106 0.15 -7.57 -27.02
CA GLY A 106 0.98 -7.68 -28.22
C GLY A 106 0.95 -6.45 -29.14
N ALA A 107 0.15 -5.42 -28.86
CA ALA A 107 0.09 -4.21 -29.68
C ALA A 107 1.40 -3.41 -29.65
N PHE A 108 1.76 -2.80 -30.77
CA PHE A 108 2.96 -1.98 -30.89
C PHE A 108 2.75 -0.55 -30.38
N ALA A 109 3.67 -0.04 -29.58
CA ALA A 109 3.61 1.31 -29.01
C ALA A 109 4.89 2.11 -29.27
N CYS A 110 4.75 3.40 -29.60
CA CYS A 110 5.89 4.32 -29.63
C CYS A 110 6.32 4.70 -28.20
N SER A 111 7.51 5.29 -28.06
CA SER A 111 8.07 5.71 -26.77
C SER A 111 7.17 6.67 -25.99
N ALA A 112 6.41 7.53 -26.69
CA ALA A 112 5.47 8.46 -26.07
C ALA A 112 4.21 7.76 -25.54
N CYS A 113 3.73 6.71 -26.21
CA CYS A 113 2.54 5.95 -25.79
C CYS A 113 2.84 4.90 -24.70
N SER A 114 4.11 4.51 -24.53
CA SER A 114 4.54 3.54 -23.53
C SER A 114 5.33 4.24 -22.43
N VAL A 115 4.59 4.79 -21.46
CA VAL A 115 5.13 5.55 -20.33
C VAL A 115 6.03 4.68 -19.47
N ASP A 116 5.61 3.44 -19.20
CA ASP A 116 6.37 2.44 -18.45
C ASP A 116 7.37 1.67 -19.33
N GLY A 117 7.29 1.85 -20.65
CA GLY A 117 8.09 1.14 -21.63
C GLY A 117 7.72 -0.33 -21.81
N THR A 118 6.63 -0.83 -21.22
CA THR A 118 6.27 -2.26 -21.31
C THR A 118 4.83 -2.49 -21.75
N HIS A 119 3.95 -1.52 -21.54
CA HIS A 119 2.55 -1.59 -21.94
C HIS A 119 2.20 -0.47 -22.93
N CYS A 120 1.18 -0.72 -23.76
CA CYS A 120 0.52 0.36 -24.49
C CYS A 120 -0.37 1.18 -23.55
N ALA A 121 -0.67 2.42 -23.91
CA ALA A 121 -1.48 3.34 -23.10
C ALA A 121 -2.81 2.74 -22.62
N ALA A 122 -3.52 2.02 -23.50
CA ALA A 122 -4.79 1.38 -23.17
C ALA A 122 -4.65 0.27 -22.10
N CYS A 123 -3.64 -0.60 -22.25
CA CYS A 123 -3.38 -1.66 -21.26
C CYS A 123 -2.89 -1.08 -19.94
N LEU A 124 -2.03 -0.06 -19.98
CA LEU A 124 -1.53 0.61 -18.78
C LEU A 124 -2.68 1.25 -17.98
N LYS A 125 -3.56 2.00 -18.65
CA LYS A 125 -4.76 2.58 -18.03
C LYS A 125 -5.60 1.51 -17.32
N ARG A 126 -5.84 0.38 -17.99
CA ARG A 126 -6.61 -0.73 -17.42
C ARG A 126 -5.96 -1.34 -16.18
N ILE A 127 -4.64 -1.51 -16.19
CA ILE A 127 -3.88 -2.00 -15.02
C ILE A 127 -3.99 -1.01 -13.85
N LEU A 128 -3.90 0.29 -14.12
CA LEU A 128 -4.04 1.32 -13.11
C LEU A 128 -5.46 1.35 -12.52
N ASP A 129 -6.48 1.22 -13.37
CA ASP A 129 -7.88 1.15 -12.93
C ASP A 129 -8.14 -0.10 -12.06
N GLU A 130 -7.64 -1.27 -12.47
CA GLU A 130 -7.71 -2.52 -11.69
C GLU A 130 -7.00 -2.34 -10.32
N ALA A 131 -5.80 -1.76 -10.30
CA ALA A 131 -5.06 -1.49 -9.08
C ALA A 131 -5.79 -0.52 -8.14
N ASN A 132 -6.41 0.53 -8.68
CA ASN A 132 -7.20 1.49 -7.91
C ASN A 132 -8.47 0.85 -7.31
N GLN A 133 -9.14 -0.03 -8.05
CA GLN A 133 -10.29 -0.78 -7.54
C GLN A 133 -9.90 -1.71 -6.38
N HIS A 134 -8.79 -2.43 -6.51
CA HIS A 134 -8.27 -3.26 -5.42
C HIS A 134 -7.82 -2.45 -4.21
N ALA A 135 -7.16 -1.30 -4.43
CA ALA A 135 -6.76 -0.40 -3.36
C ALA A 135 -7.97 0.18 -2.61
N ALA A 136 -9.03 0.56 -3.35
CA ALA A 136 -10.29 1.04 -2.76
C ALA A 136 -10.96 -0.06 -1.91
N ALA A 137 -11.04 -1.30 -2.42
CA ALA A 137 -11.61 -2.42 -1.68
C ALA A 137 -10.87 -2.68 -0.36
N LEU A 138 -9.53 -2.63 -0.38
CA LEU A 138 -8.73 -2.77 0.84
C LEU A 138 -8.89 -1.58 1.80
N ALA A 139 -9.06 -0.36 1.29
CA ALA A 139 -9.32 0.81 2.11
C ALA A 139 -10.65 0.68 2.88
N PHE A 140 -11.68 0.04 2.31
CA PHE A 140 -12.93 -0.25 3.02
C PHE A 140 -12.81 -1.39 4.03
N ALA A 141 -11.97 -2.39 3.78
CA ALA A 141 -11.73 -3.49 4.72
C ALA A 141 -10.85 -3.08 5.91
N SER A 142 -9.98 -2.09 5.72
CA SER A 142 -9.02 -1.60 6.72
C SER A 142 -9.67 -1.26 8.07
N PRO A 143 -10.73 -0.41 8.15
CA PRO A 143 -11.39 -0.13 9.42
C PRO A 143 -11.92 -1.38 10.10
N ILE A 144 -12.52 -2.32 9.37
CA ILE A 144 -13.08 -3.55 9.94
C ILE A 144 -11.98 -4.40 10.57
N VAL A 145 -10.83 -4.54 9.90
CA VAL A 145 -9.69 -5.27 10.46
C VAL A 145 -9.13 -4.55 11.69
N VAL A 146 -8.97 -3.24 11.61
CA VAL A 146 -8.47 -2.43 12.73
C VAL A 146 -9.41 -2.53 13.93
N PHE A 147 -10.72 -2.31 13.76
CA PHE A 147 -11.72 -2.43 14.82
C PHE A 147 -11.89 -3.86 15.31
N GLY A 148 -11.81 -4.87 14.45
CA GLY A 148 -11.89 -6.27 14.84
C GLY A 148 -10.68 -6.69 15.68
N VAL A 149 -9.48 -6.31 15.28
CA VAL A 149 -8.24 -6.64 15.99
C VAL A 149 -8.12 -5.83 17.28
N LEU A 150 -8.26 -4.50 17.24
CA LEU A 150 -8.19 -3.66 18.44
C LEU A 150 -9.38 -3.92 19.37
N GLY A 151 -10.58 -4.01 18.83
CA GLY A 151 -11.78 -4.33 19.61
C GLY A 151 -11.72 -5.72 20.22
N GLY A 152 -11.20 -6.71 19.48
CA GLY A 152 -10.96 -8.05 20.01
C GLY A 152 -9.89 -8.07 21.10
N LEU A 153 -8.76 -7.36 20.91
CA LEU A 153 -7.69 -7.25 21.92
C LEU A 153 -8.16 -6.53 23.18
N LEU A 154 -8.81 -5.38 23.03
CA LEU A 154 -9.38 -4.62 24.15
C LEU A 154 -10.47 -5.42 24.85
N GLY A 155 -11.35 -6.08 24.08
CA GLY A 155 -12.36 -6.98 24.59
C GLY A 155 -11.75 -8.12 25.40
N ALA A 156 -10.69 -8.76 24.91
CA ALA A 156 -9.97 -9.80 25.64
C ALA A 156 -9.30 -9.27 26.91
N LEU A 157 -8.67 -8.10 26.85
CA LEU A 157 -8.00 -7.45 27.99
C LEU A 157 -8.97 -7.09 29.11
N VAL A 158 -10.20 -6.69 28.78
CA VAL A 158 -11.24 -6.33 29.76
C VAL A 158 -12.03 -7.57 30.20
N ALA A 159 -12.38 -8.46 29.29
CA ALA A 159 -13.23 -9.63 29.57
C ALA A 159 -12.48 -10.76 30.28
N ALA A 160 -11.17 -10.94 30.05
CA ALA A 160 -10.39 -11.98 30.72
C ALA A 160 -10.33 -11.79 32.26
N PRO A 161 -9.95 -10.62 32.81
CA PRO A 161 -9.95 -10.42 34.26
C PRO A 161 -11.37 -10.44 34.84
N ALA A 162 -12.36 -9.90 34.12
CA ALA A 162 -13.76 -9.98 34.51
C ALA A 162 -14.27 -11.44 34.59
N GLY A 163 -13.91 -12.28 33.62
CA GLY A 163 -14.22 -13.71 33.61
C GLY A 163 -13.55 -14.46 34.76
N LEU A 164 -12.27 -14.18 35.03
CA LEU A 164 -11.55 -14.77 36.16
C LEU A 164 -12.16 -14.36 37.52
N ALA A 165 -12.52 -13.08 37.67
CA ALA A 165 -13.19 -12.57 38.86
C ALA A 165 -14.58 -13.21 39.04
N ALA A 166 -15.36 -13.33 37.96
CA ALA A 166 -16.67 -14.00 37.99
C ALA A 166 -16.55 -15.48 38.38
N VAL A 167 -15.55 -16.21 37.87
CA VAL A 167 -15.28 -17.60 38.26
C VAL A 167 -14.86 -17.70 39.73
N ALA A 168 -14.02 -16.78 40.22
CA ALA A 168 -13.61 -16.75 41.62
C ALA A 168 -14.80 -16.50 42.57
N ILE A 169 -15.69 -15.57 42.21
CA ILE A 169 -16.92 -15.26 42.96
C ILE A 169 -17.91 -16.44 42.89
N ALA A 170 -18.08 -17.03 41.71
CA ALA A 170 -18.99 -18.17 41.50
C ALA A 170 -18.54 -19.44 42.25
N LYS A 171 -17.24 -19.62 42.48
CA LYS A 171 -16.73 -20.71 43.34
C LYS A 171 -17.06 -20.50 44.83
N ARG A 172 -17.24 -19.27 45.30
CA ARG A 172 -17.53 -18.95 46.71
C ARG A 172 -19.02 -18.86 47.04
N THR A 173 -19.90 -18.81 46.05
CA THR A 173 -21.34 -18.63 46.25
C THR A 173 -22.12 -19.87 45.82
N GLU A 174 -22.93 -20.47 46.70
CA GLU A 174 -23.74 -21.65 46.36
C GLU A 174 -25.08 -21.31 45.70
N ARG A 175 -25.59 -20.09 45.90
CA ARG A 175 -26.91 -19.68 45.37
C ARG A 175 -26.86 -19.34 43.88
N LYS A 176 -27.56 -20.14 43.05
CA LYS A 176 -27.65 -19.97 41.59
C LYS A 176 -28.13 -18.58 41.14
N ALA A 177 -29.06 -17.95 41.87
CA ALA A 177 -29.60 -16.63 41.51
C ALA A 177 -28.54 -15.52 41.56
N ILE A 178 -27.63 -15.57 42.53
CA ILE A 178 -26.56 -14.58 42.69
C ILE A 178 -25.53 -14.70 41.55
N LYS A 179 -25.29 -15.91 41.03
CA LYS A 179 -24.38 -16.14 39.90
C LYS A 179 -24.90 -15.50 38.60
N VAL A 180 -26.19 -15.67 38.31
CA VAL A 180 -26.81 -15.09 37.12
C VAL A 180 -26.86 -13.56 37.24
N GLY A 181 -27.24 -13.02 38.41
CA GLY A 181 -27.27 -11.58 38.66
C GLY A 181 -25.89 -10.93 38.53
N ALA A 182 -24.85 -11.56 39.07
CA ALA A 182 -23.49 -11.05 38.97
C ALA A 182 -22.96 -11.05 37.52
N ALA A 183 -23.24 -12.11 36.75
CA ALA A 183 -22.86 -12.18 35.35
C ALA A 183 -23.54 -11.08 34.52
N VAL A 184 -24.86 -10.95 34.62
CA VAL A 184 -25.63 -9.94 33.89
C VAL A 184 -25.17 -8.52 34.27
N GLY A 185 -24.93 -8.27 35.56
CA GLY A 185 -24.41 -6.98 36.03
C GLY A 185 -23.03 -6.63 35.48
N LEU A 186 -22.10 -7.59 35.48
CA LEU A 186 -20.73 -7.40 34.95
C LEU A 186 -20.72 -7.14 33.45
N TYR A 187 -21.49 -7.91 32.68
CA TYR A 187 -21.59 -7.69 31.23
C TYR A 187 -22.26 -6.34 30.92
N GLY A 188 -23.34 -5.98 31.62
CA GLY A 188 -23.99 -4.69 31.45
C GLY A 188 -23.06 -3.50 31.74
N LEU A 189 -22.27 -3.56 32.81
CA LEU A 189 -21.29 -2.54 33.16
C LEU A 189 -20.19 -2.41 32.10
N ALA A 190 -19.65 -3.55 31.63
CA ALA A 190 -18.60 -3.56 30.60
C ALA A 190 -19.09 -2.96 29.27
N THR A 191 -20.32 -3.28 28.84
CA THR A 191 -20.92 -2.67 27.65
C THR A 191 -21.09 -1.17 27.79
N LEU A 192 -21.54 -0.70 28.95
CA LEU A 192 -21.75 0.74 29.21
C LEU A 192 -20.42 1.51 29.20
N LEU A 193 -19.37 0.96 29.82
CA LEU A 193 -18.02 1.51 29.79
C LEU A 193 -17.46 1.61 28.35
N TYR A 194 -17.68 0.58 27.54
CA TYR A 194 -17.28 0.57 26.14
C TYR A 194 -17.95 1.70 25.33
N VAL A 195 -19.26 1.88 25.50
CA VAL A 195 -20.02 2.96 24.82
C VAL A 195 -19.52 4.35 25.24
N VAL A 196 -19.24 4.56 26.53
CA VAL A 196 -18.73 5.85 27.04
C VAL A 196 -17.33 6.15 26.50
N LEU A 197 -16.41 5.18 26.54
CA LEU A 197 -15.08 5.34 25.97
C LEU A 197 -15.13 5.66 24.47
N PHE A 198 -16.00 4.98 23.73
CA PHE A 198 -16.20 5.23 22.31
C PHE A 198 -16.72 6.65 22.03
N ALA A 199 -17.69 7.12 22.82
CA ALA A 199 -18.21 8.49 22.72
C ALA A 199 -17.12 9.54 22.98
N LEU A 200 -16.29 9.33 24.02
CA LEU A 200 -15.20 10.25 24.37
C LEU A 200 -14.12 10.35 23.28
N ILE A 201 -13.72 9.23 22.70
CA ILE A 201 -12.74 9.20 21.60
C ILE A 201 -13.30 9.93 20.38
N ARG A 202 -14.59 9.77 20.08
CA ARG A 202 -15.24 10.44 18.96
C ARG A 202 -15.34 11.96 19.15
N SER A 203 -15.61 12.43 20.37
CA SER A 203 -15.67 13.87 20.66
C SER A 203 -14.30 14.56 20.69
N GLY A 204 -13.23 13.84 21.00
CA GLY A 204 -11.88 14.43 21.11
C GLY A 204 -11.14 14.65 19.79
N GLY A 205 -11.66 14.18 18.65
CA GLY A 205 -10.99 14.24 17.34
C GLY A 205 -11.40 15.40 16.42
N GLY A 206 -12.21 16.35 16.90
CA GLY A 206 -12.85 17.38 16.06
C GLY A 206 -12.12 18.72 15.91
N ASP A 207 -11.09 19.01 16.72
CA ASP A 207 -10.53 20.36 16.85
C ASP A 207 -9.10 20.52 16.27
N GLY A 208 -8.73 19.74 15.25
CA GLY A 208 -7.38 19.72 14.67
C GLY A 208 -7.33 19.89 13.16
#